data_AF-W9Q201-F1
#
_entry.id   AF-W9Q201-F1
#
_cell.length_a   1.000
_cell.length_b   1.000
_cell.length_c   1.000
_cell.angle_alpha   90.00
_cell.angle_beta   90.00
_cell.angle_gamma   90.00
#
_symmetry.space_group_name_H-M   'P 1'
#
loop_
_entity.id
_entity.type
_entity.pdbx_description
1 polymer ?
#
loop_
_entity_poly.entity_id
_entity_poly.type
_entity_poly.pdbx_seq_one_letter_code
_entity_poly.pdbx_strand_id
1 'polypeptide(L)'
;MRLFGGKNNKIKVDPPKIRIEKVVIDRPAQKPKPKSTSALSGSASRSSSSHRPSPKPLARQASHSPYPSSSDEKRLERKRKAPSVTRRSPASDRIEFDKDSDGEDDGWMTLDTKRQRKGTEDGSFVDPNRKLRSVRAFEDRMDSRSFIHAVDVASLEHKCVPVMGAQKEDVAIRLQYPSLQPREKYELVWGKDKIDAVEASIKVVRHVAETYLTEEEAEPFTNPNGGIIRRLEKASNRNIQDLMGFKAALREYNEKLRALVEDGVIAKNLDKMHELPQHLVAFILDQIYDRTVALKVELLSKYENGTDYVYGELLHPFISKILVEQTRMTSGQVFVDLGSGVGNVVLQAALEIGCESWGCEMMENACNLAEEQKKEFDARCMLWGVRPGKVHLERGDFRKNLPIHEALKRADVVLVNNKAFTSQLNDDLVRMFLDLKSGCKIVSLKSFVAEKSNNHNINDVGSTILEVEECTYPEGYVSWTNAGGSYFISTRK
;
A
#
# COMPACT_ATOMS: atom_id res chain seq x y z
N MET A 1 -19.00 30.06 67.67
CA MET A 1 -18.18 28.89 68.07
C MET A 1 -18.13 27.97 66.83
N ARG A 2 -17.00 27.41 66.37
CA ARG A 2 -16.10 26.42 67.01
C ARG A 2 -16.88 25.14 67.42
N LEU A 3 -16.50 23.91 67.07
CA LEU A 3 -15.29 23.42 66.37
C LEU A 3 -15.45 21.95 65.88
N PHE A 4 -14.61 21.51 64.92
CA PHE A 4 -14.37 20.12 64.44
C PHE A 4 -15.54 19.36 63.77
N GLY A 5 -15.32 18.34 62.92
CA GLY A 5 -14.08 17.83 62.31
C GLY A 5 -14.38 16.71 61.29
N GLY A 6 -13.65 16.63 60.18
CA GLY A 6 -13.99 15.75 59.04
C GLY A 6 -13.20 14.43 58.94
N LYS A 7 -13.56 13.60 57.95
CA LYS A 7 -12.76 12.45 57.47
C LYS A 7 -13.13 12.06 56.03
N ASN A 8 -12.13 11.69 55.23
CA ASN A 8 -12.30 11.23 53.84
C ASN A 8 -12.65 9.74 53.79
N ASN A 9 -13.80 9.36 53.22
CA ASN A 9 -14.07 7.98 52.85
C ASN A 9 -13.62 7.72 51.40
N LYS A 10 -12.37 7.27 51.23
CA LYS A 10 -11.94 6.62 49.98
C LYS A 10 -12.51 5.20 49.95
N ILE A 11 -13.40 4.91 49.00
CA ILE A 11 -13.86 3.55 48.73
C ILE A 11 -12.64 2.73 48.26
N LYS A 12 -12.29 1.67 48.99
CA LYS A 12 -11.35 0.65 48.53
C LYS A 12 -12.15 -0.44 47.82
N VAL A 13 -11.78 -0.75 46.58
CA VAL A 13 -12.23 -1.92 45.86
C VAL A 13 -11.16 -2.99 46.02
N ASP A 14 -11.56 -4.22 46.39
CA ASP A 14 -10.62 -5.33 46.52
C ASP A 14 -10.12 -5.81 45.15
N PRO A 15 -8.83 -6.22 45.02
CA PRO A 15 -8.27 -6.67 43.75
C PRO A 15 -8.86 -8.04 43.31
N PRO A 16 -9.00 -8.28 42.00
CA PRO A 16 -9.63 -9.48 41.48
C PRO A 16 -8.81 -10.75 41.77
N LYS A 17 -9.48 -11.77 42.31
CA LYS A 17 -8.87 -13.08 42.61
C LYS A 17 -8.80 -13.95 41.36
N ILE A 18 -7.66 -13.94 40.67
CA ILE A 18 -7.37 -14.85 39.57
C ILE A 18 -7.26 -16.28 40.12
N ARG A 19 -8.05 -17.21 39.58
CA ARG A 19 -8.05 -18.63 39.96
C ARG A 19 -7.38 -19.45 38.86
N ILE A 20 -6.17 -19.97 39.14
CA ILE A 20 -5.40 -20.78 38.20
C ILE A 20 -5.74 -22.26 38.42
N GLU A 21 -6.39 -22.88 37.44
CA GLU A 21 -6.74 -24.30 37.47
C GLU A 21 -5.79 -25.10 36.57
N LYS A 22 -5.08 -26.07 37.14
CA LYS A 22 -4.12 -26.92 36.40
C LYS A 22 -4.79 -28.21 35.96
N VAL A 23 -5.27 -28.23 34.71
CA VAL A 23 -5.74 -29.47 34.07
C VAL A 23 -4.54 -30.37 33.79
N VAL A 24 -4.55 -31.58 34.34
CA VAL A 24 -3.59 -32.64 33.99
C VAL A 24 -4.12 -33.38 32.76
N ILE A 25 -3.31 -33.44 31.70
CA ILE A 25 -3.65 -34.14 30.46
C ILE A 25 -2.84 -35.43 30.41
N ASP A 26 -3.49 -36.56 30.70
CA ASP A 26 -2.87 -37.87 30.56
C ASP A 26 -2.58 -38.19 29.08
N ARG A 27 -1.31 -38.48 28.77
CA ARG A 27 -0.91 -38.96 27.44
C ARG A 27 -1.02 -40.50 27.40
N PRO A 28 -1.72 -41.09 26.43
CA PRO A 28 -1.75 -42.54 26.25
C PRO A 28 -0.36 -43.08 25.92
N ALA A 29 -0.03 -44.25 26.46
CA ALA A 29 1.31 -44.84 26.38
C ALA A 29 1.69 -45.29 24.96
N GLN A 30 2.99 -45.18 24.63
CA GLN A 30 3.55 -45.64 23.36
C GLN A 30 3.57 -47.18 23.28
N LYS A 31 3.20 -47.74 22.12
CA LYS A 31 3.31 -49.18 21.85
C LYS A 31 4.80 -49.60 21.75
N PRO A 32 5.19 -50.77 22.28
CA PRO A 32 6.58 -51.21 22.29
C PRO A 32 7.09 -51.61 20.89
N LYS A 33 8.36 -51.33 20.60
CA LYS A 33 9.06 -51.83 19.41
C LYS A 33 9.51 -53.30 19.62
N PRO A 34 9.48 -54.16 18.58
CA PRO A 34 10.03 -55.51 18.67
C PRO A 34 11.57 -55.49 18.79
N LYS A 35 12.13 -56.52 19.42
CA LYS A 35 13.58 -56.82 19.42
C LYS A 35 13.88 -57.96 18.45
N SER A 36 15.04 -57.90 17.79
CA SER A 36 15.60 -59.04 17.05
C SER A 36 17.12 -59.09 17.21
N THR A 37 17.59 -60.23 17.75
CA THR A 37 18.88 -60.91 17.53
C THR A 37 20.18 -60.10 17.39
N SER A 38 21.10 -60.35 18.31
CA SER A 38 22.53 -60.00 18.24
C SER A 38 23.33 -60.90 17.29
N ALA A 39 24.39 -60.35 16.68
CA ALA A 39 25.50 -61.11 16.12
C ALA A 39 26.86 -60.53 16.59
N LEU A 40 27.85 -61.41 16.69
CA LEU A 40 29.27 -61.17 17.03
C LEU A 40 30.02 -60.74 15.76
N SER A 41 31.24 -60.17 15.73
CA SER A 41 32.16 -59.61 16.76
C SER A 41 33.30 -58.89 16.03
N GLY A 42 33.95 -57.88 16.63
CA GLY A 42 35.13 -57.24 16.02
C GLY A 42 35.85 -56.27 16.96
N SER A 43 36.93 -56.73 17.60
CA SER A 43 37.62 -56.00 18.68
C SER A 43 38.98 -55.42 18.24
N ALA A 44 39.21 -54.15 18.53
CA ALA A 44 40.55 -53.57 18.71
C ALA A 44 40.49 -52.47 19.79
N SER A 45 41.51 -52.36 20.64
CA SER A 45 41.47 -51.51 21.84
C SER A 45 42.82 -50.87 22.19
N ARG A 46 42.75 -49.65 22.74
CA ARG A 46 43.72 -48.93 23.62
C ARG A 46 43.14 -47.51 23.84
N SER A 47 42.85 -46.99 25.03
CA SER A 47 43.66 -46.77 26.27
C SER A 47 44.80 -45.76 26.04
N SER A 48 45.00 -44.69 26.82
CA SER A 48 44.36 -44.29 28.10
C SER A 48 44.68 -42.81 28.50
N SER A 49 43.92 -42.25 29.46
CA SER A 49 44.31 -41.39 30.61
C SER A 49 45.49 -40.36 30.52
N SER A 50 45.50 -39.16 31.11
CA SER A 50 44.54 -38.40 31.96
C SER A 50 45.14 -37.03 32.39
N HIS A 51 44.36 -36.22 33.13
CA HIS A 51 44.73 -35.13 34.07
C HIS A 51 44.57 -33.63 33.69
N ARG A 52 43.84 -32.95 34.60
CA ARG A 52 43.73 -31.50 34.93
C ARG A 52 44.87 -31.13 35.94
N PRO A 53 45.03 -29.90 36.52
CA PRO A 53 44.07 -28.78 36.65
C PRO A 53 44.61 -27.35 36.35
N SER A 54 43.77 -26.34 36.60
CA SER A 54 44.08 -24.88 36.56
C SER A 54 44.41 -24.32 37.96
N PRO A 55 44.98 -23.10 38.05
CA PRO A 55 44.29 -22.03 38.83
C PRO A 55 44.46 -20.58 38.27
N LYS A 56 43.86 -19.60 38.98
CA LYS A 56 44.04 -18.11 38.92
C LYS A 56 44.45 -17.62 40.35
N PRO A 57 44.50 -16.32 40.76
CA PRO A 57 44.35 -15.00 40.09
C PRO A 57 45.36 -13.88 40.57
N LEU A 58 45.08 -12.59 40.27
CA LEU A 58 45.60 -11.31 40.88
C LEU A 58 47.03 -10.81 40.47
N ALA A 59 47.46 -9.54 40.65
CA ALA A 59 46.83 -8.20 40.46
C ALA A 59 47.80 -6.96 40.61
N ARG A 60 47.62 -5.92 39.76
CA ARG A 60 47.80 -4.43 39.97
C ARG A 60 49.20 -3.71 40.04
N GLN A 61 49.16 -2.42 39.65
CA GLN A 61 50.17 -1.30 39.78
C GLN A 61 51.49 -1.40 38.96
N ALA A 62 52.33 -0.37 38.73
CA ALA A 62 52.23 1.09 38.39
C ALA A 62 53.68 1.59 38.02
N SER A 63 54.08 2.83 37.63
CA SER A 63 53.52 4.20 37.41
C SER A 63 54.51 5.09 36.58
N HIS A 64 54.24 6.41 36.46
CA HIS A 64 55.16 7.56 36.19
C HIS A 64 55.58 8.00 34.75
N SER A 65 55.90 9.30 34.64
CA SER A 65 56.26 10.08 33.44
C SER A 65 57.44 11.05 33.70
N PRO A 66 57.93 11.78 32.68
CA PRO A 66 58.15 13.24 32.85
C PRO A 66 57.80 14.14 31.63
N TYR A 67 57.73 15.47 31.88
CA TYR A 67 57.57 16.62 30.96
C TYR A 67 58.83 17.53 31.07
N PRO A 68 59.18 18.44 30.12
CA PRO A 68 58.49 19.74 29.82
C PRO A 68 58.38 20.07 28.30
N SER A 69 57.65 21.05 27.74
CA SER A 69 57.05 22.35 28.17
C SER A 69 57.93 23.61 27.97
N SER A 70 57.63 24.41 26.92
CA SER A 70 57.90 25.87 26.72
C SER A 70 57.54 26.25 25.26
N SER A 71 57.18 27.44 24.78
CA SER A 71 56.51 28.70 25.19
C SER A 71 56.45 29.59 23.92
N ASP A 72 55.70 30.69 23.95
CA ASP A 72 55.56 31.79 22.96
C ASP A 72 56.63 32.03 21.87
N GLU A 73 56.16 32.44 20.67
CA GLU A 73 56.38 33.83 20.22
C GLU A 73 55.31 34.31 19.20
N LYS A 74 55.32 35.62 18.90
CA LYS A 74 54.29 36.34 18.12
C LYS A 74 54.86 36.89 16.81
N ARG A 75 53.96 37.41 15.95
CA ARG A 75 53.95 38.82 15.46
C ARG A 75 53.82 39.04 13.93
N LEU A 76 52.58 39.31 13.50
CA LEU A 76 52.20 40.29 12.42
C LEU A 76 52.65 39.96 10.96
N GLU A 77 52.09 40.53 9.89
CA GLU A 77 50.95 41.45 9.70
C GLU A 77 50.30 41.29 8.29
N ARG A 78 49.04 41.74 8.13
CA ARG A 78 48.41 42.30 6.89
C ARG A 78 48.38 41.44 5.59
N LYS A 79 47.39 41.54 4.70
CA LYS A 79 45.95 41.95 4.73
C LYS A 79 45.42 41.79 3.30
N ARG A 80 44.30 41.08 3.06
CA ARG A 80 43.25 41.43 2.07
C ARG A 80 42.03 40.51 2.22
N LYS A 81 40.86 40.99 1.77
CA LYS A 81 39.52 40.38 1.94
C LYS A 81 39.36 39.20 0.95
N ALA A 82 38.83 38.02 1.28
CA ALA A 82 37.57 37.62 1.92
C ALA A 82 36.33 37.76 0.99
N PRO A 83 35.26 36.93 1.12
CA PRO A 83 35.01 35.87 2.11
C PRO A 83 34.71 34.45 1.55
N SER A 84 34.67 33.50 2.47
CA SER A 84 34.45 32.05 2.35
C SER A 84 33.02 31.60 1.98
N VAL A 85 32.93 30.45 1.30
CA VAL A 85 31.86 29.45 1.50
C VAL A 85 32.53 28.09 1.71
N THR A 86 32.31 27.45 2.86
CA THR A 86 33.00 26.20 3.24
C THR A 86 32.03 25.04 3.44
N ARG A 87 32.20 23.98 2.63
CA ARG A 87 31.69 22.62 2.93
C ARG A 87 32.19 22.15 4.30
N ARG A 88 31.43 21.27 4.97
CA ARG A 88 31.99 20.08 5.68
C ARG A 88 30.94 19.09 6.18
N SER A 89 31.37 17.84 6.18
CA SER A 89 30.88 16.66 6.91
C SER A 89 32.12 15.74 7.11
N PRO A 90 32.08 14.61 7.84
CA PRO A 90 31.08 14.12 8.80
C PRO A 90 31.71 13.78 10.18
N ALA A 91 30.90 13.41 11.20
CA ALA A 91 31.31 12.57 12.34
C ALA A 91 30.12 12.06 13.21
N SER A 92 29.99 10.73 13.28
CA SER A 92 29.39 9.84 14.31
C SER A 92 28.67 10.37 15.57
N ASP A 93 27.48 9.78 15.80
CA ASP A 93 26.94 9.17 17.01
C ASP A 93 26.88 9.91 18.36
N ARG A 94 25.63 10.12 18.83
CA ARG A 94 25.20 9.57 20.13
C ARG A 94 23.70 9.26 20.16
N ILE A 95 23.32 8.20 20.87
CA ILE A 95 21.94 7.75 21.05
C ILE A 95 21.43 8.23 22.41
N GLU A 96 20.21 8.76 22.47
CA GLU A 96 19.40 8.91 23.69
C GLU A 96 17.99 8.35 23.45
N PHE A 97 17.33 7.90 24.53
CA PHE A 97 16.08 7.14 24.51
C PHE A 97 15.04 7.82 25.42
N ASP A 98 13.98 8.35 24.83
CA ASP A 98 12.69 8.75 25.44
C ASP A 98 11.80 9.28 24.30
N LYS A 99 10.46 9.20 24.31
CA LYS A 99 9.51 8.38 25.07
C LYS A 99 8.17 8.45 24.32
N ASP A 100 7.28 7.50 24.58
CA ASP A 100 5.91 7.36 24.06
C ASP A 100 5.20 8.67 23.62
N SER A 101 4.77 8.70 22.36
CA SER A 101 3.69 9.59 21.88
C SER A 101 2.89 8.85 20.82
N ASP A 102 1.68 8.43 21.17
CA ASP A 102 0.72 7.92 20.19
C ASP A 102 0.38 9.04 19.18
N GLY A 103 0.61 8.78 17.90
CA GLY A 103 0.26 9.64 16.79
C GLY A 103 -0.12 8.77 15.60
N GLU A 104 -1.36 8.89 15.13
CA GLU A 104 -1.82 8.26 13.89
C GLU A 104 -1.22 9.08 12.73
N ASP A 105 -0.29 8.47 11.99
CA ASP A 105 0.60 9.16 11.04
C ASP A 105 0.01 9.23 9.63
N ASP A 106 -0.90 10.20 9.43
CA ASP A 106 -1.51 10.53 8.12
C ASP A 106 -0.52 11.24 7.16
N GLY A 107 0.75 10.83 7.18
CA GLY A 107 1.93 11.60 6.72
C GLY A 107 2.06 11.92 5.22
N TRP A 108 1.06 11.61 4.39
CA TRP A 108 1.16 11.79 2.92
C TRP A 108 0.40 13.00 2.33
N MET A 109 -0.49 13.65 3.09
CA MET A 109 -1.44 14.62 2.52
C MET A 109 -0.97 16.09 2.46
N THR A 110 0.34 16.37 2.48
CA THR A 110 0.89 17.75 2.53
C THR A 110 1.90 18.09 1.43
N LEU A 111 1.79 17.48 0.24
CA LEU A 111 2.52 17.92 -0.95
C LEU A 111 1.79 19.11 -1.62
N ASP A 112 2.45 20.26 -1.63
CA ASP A 112 1.96 21.61 -2.00
C ASP A 112 0.73 21.71 -2.93
N THR A 113 -0.40 22.16 -2.37
CA THR A 113 -1.65 22.48 -3.09
C THR A 113 -1.58 23.80 -3.90
N LYS A 114 -0.43 24.12 -4.49
CA LYS A 114 -0.18 25.36 -5.24
C LYS A 114 0.52 25.11 -6.57
N ARG A 115 -0.26 25.25 -7.66
CA ARG A 115 0.15 25.27 -9.08
C ARG A 115 0.68 23.95 -9.66
N GLN A 116 -0.21 22.97 -9.85
CA GLN A 116 -0.11 22.05 -10.99
C GLN A 116 -1.44 21.91 -11.77
N ARG A 117 -1.94 23.04 -12.29
CA ARG A 117 -2.35 23.09 -13.71
C ARG A 117 -1.18 23.62 -14.54
N LYS A 118 -0.07 22.90 -14.47
CA LYS A 118 0.81 22.79 -15.63
C LYS A 118 0.13 21.80 -16.57
N GLY A 119 0.17 22.04 -17.88
CA GLY A 119 0.00 20.95 -18.84
C GLY A 119 1.15 19.96 -18.69
N THR A 120 1.07 18.82 -19.37
CA THR A 120 2.15 17.82 -19.48
C THR A 120 3.36 18.43 -20.22
N GLU A 121 4.16 19.22 -19.50
CA GLU A 121 5.39 19.88 -19.99
C GLU A 121 6.65 19.04 -19.76
N ASP A 122 6.64 18.18 -18.73
CA ASP A 122 7.53 17.02 -18.72
C ASP A 122 7.02 16.02 -19.78
N GLY A 123 7.94 15.43 -20.54
CA GLY A 123 7.64 14.55 -21.66
C GLY A 123 7.11 13.18 -21.24
N SER A 124 5.95 13.13 -20.58
CA SER A 124 5.23 11.91 -20.24
C SER A 124 4.88 11.13 -21.50
N PHE A 125 4.99 9.81 -21.42
CA PHE A 125 4.64 8.91 -22.51
C PHE A 125 3.13 8.62 -22.47
N VAL A 126 2.35 9.50 -23.10
CA VAL A 126 0.89 9.38 -23.21
C VAL A 126 0.53 8.37 -24.31
N ASP A 127 -0.28 7.36 -24.01
CA ASP A 127 -0.79 6.40 -25.00
C ASP A 127 -2.03 6.96 -25.74
N PRO A 128 -1.95 7.34 -27.03
CA PRO A 128 -3.08 7.88 -27.77
C PRO A 128 -4.20 6.85 -28.04
N ASN A 129 -3.93 5.55 -27.82
CA ASN A 129 -4.92 4.48 -28.01
C ASN A 129 -5.80 4.29 -26.76
N ARG A 130 -5.35 4.74 -25.59
CA ARG A 130 -6.11 4.72 -24.34
C ARG A 130 -7.32 5.64 -24.49
N LYS A 131 -8.53 5.08 -24.41
CA LYS A 131 -9.80 5.84 -24.39
C LYS A 131 -10.53 5.58 -23.09
N LEU A 132 -10.75 6.64 -22.32
CA LEU A 132 -11.21 6.54 -20.94
C LEU A 132 -12.73 6.44 -20.79
N ARG A 133 -13.53 6.99 -21.70
CA ARG A 133 -15.00 6.94 -21.56
C ARG A 133 -15.55 5.50 -21.60
N SER A 134 -16.27 5.10 -20.57
CA SER A 134 -17.16 3.93 -20.59
C SER A 134 -18.49 4.34 -21.20
N VAL A 135 -18.74 3.93 -22.44
CA VAL A 135 -19.99 4.24 -23.18
C VAL A 135 -21.23 3.84 -22.37
N ARG A 136 -21.22 2.61 -21.81
CA ARG A 136 -22.31 2.09 -20.96
C ARG A 136 -22.63 2.97 -19.75
N ALA A 137 -21.65 3.66 -19.17
CA ALA A 137 -21.88 4.52 -18.00
C ALA A 137 -22.77 5.75 -18.29
N PHE A 138 -22.94 6.09 -19.57
CA PHE A 138 -23.77 7.20 -20.07
C PHE A 138 -24.97 6.71 -20.92
N GLU A 139 -25.25 5.41 -20.93
CA GLU A 139 -26.35 4.80 -21.69
C GLU A 139 -27.17 3.84 -20.81
N ASP A 140 -26.51 2.84 -20.21
CA ASP A 140 -27.11 1.91 -19.26
C ASP A 140 -27.30 2.56 -17.89
N ARG A 141 -28.29 2.09 -17.12
CA ARG A 141 -28.41 2.39 -15.68
C ARG A 141 -28.31 1.11 -14.87
N MET A 142 -27.27 1.01 -14.04
CA MET A 142 -27.12 -0.06 -13.06
C MET A 142 -28.18 0.04 -11.95
N ASP A 143 -28.52 -1.08 -11.30
CA ASP A 143 -29.26 -1.01 -10.05
C ASP A 143 -28.39 -0.32 -8.99
N SER A 144 -29.01 0.46 -8.12
CA SER A 144 -28.45 0.91 -6.86
C SER A 144 -27.82 -0.21 -6.01
N ARG A 145 -28.23 -1.47 -6.20
CA ARG A 145 -27.68 -2.66 -5.53
C ARG A 145 -26.44 -3.26 -6.21
N SER A 146 -26.00 -2.71 -7.35
CA SER A 146 -24.87 -3.24 -8.13
C SER A 146 -23.49 -2.76 -7.65
N PHE A 147 -23.43 -1.95 -6.59
CA PHE A 147 -22.20 -1.55 -5.90
C PHE A 147 -22.47 -1.35 -4.40
N ILE A 148 -21.41 -1.43 -3.58
CA ILE A 148 -21.47 -1.26 -2.14
C ILE A 148 -21.53 0.23 -1.82
N HIS A 149 -22.57 0.68 -1.14
CA HIS A 149 -22.65 2.07 -0.68
C HIS A 149 -21.83 2.28 0.59
N ALA A 150 -21.34 3.50 0.83
CA ALA A 150 -20.70 3.86 2.09
C ALA A 150 -21.57 3.58 3.33
N VAL A 151 -22.91 3.74 3.25
CA VAL A 151 -23.83 3.37 4.35
C VAL A 151 -23.82 1.86 4.69
N ASP A 152 -23.47 1.00 3.73
CA ASP A 152 -23.37 -0.45 3.95
C ASP A 152 -22.07 -0.82 4.71
N VAL A 153 -21.19 0.15 4.98
CA VAL A 153 -19.88 0.00 5.61
C VAL A 153 -19.74 0.84 6.89
N ALA A 154 -20.25 2.08 6.85
CA ALA A 154 -20.18 3.10 7.88
C ALA A 154 -21.56 3.76 8.04
N SER A 155 -22.26 3.41 9.11
CA SER A 155 -23.63 3.86 9.42
C SER A 155 -23.92 3.78 10.91
N LEU A 156 -25.08 4.32 11.31
CA LEU A 156 -25.58 4.18 12.68
C LEU A 156 -25.78 2.71 13.09
N GLU A 157 -26.10 1.82 12.15
CA GLU A 157 -26.21 0.36 12.38
C GLU A 157 -24.84 -0.26 12.68
N HIS A 158 -23.79 0.23 12.01
CA HIS A 158 -22.39 -0.14 12.26
C HIS A 158 -21.79 0.54 13.51
N LYS A 159 -22.63 1.14 14.37
CA LYS A 159 -22.26 1.82 15.63
C LYS A 159 -21.40 3.07 15.45
N CYS A 160 -21.37 3.65 14.26
CA CYS A 160 -20.72 4.94 14.00
C CYS A 160 -21.49 6.08 14.68
N VAL A 161 -20.79 7.16 15.02
CA VAL A 161 -21.32 8.33 15.76
C VAL A 161 -21.66 9.45 14.77
N PRO A 162 -22.84 10.11 14.86
CA PRO A 162 -23.15 11.27 14.02
C PRO A 162 -22.10 12.39 14.12
N VAL A 163 -21.74 13.00 12.98
CA VAL A 163 -20.86 14.19 12.92
C VAL A 163 -21.64 15.46 12.60
N MET A 164 -20.97 16.61 12.69
CA MET A 164 -21.51 17.93 12.35
C MET A 164 -22.81 18.31 13.10
N GLY A 165 -22.99 17.80 14.32
CA GLY A 165 -24.20 18.02 15.13
C GLY A 165 -25.47 17.33 14.61
N ALA A 166 -25.36 16.42 13.63
CA ALA A 166 -26.50 15.75 13.01
C ALA A 166 -27.32 14.92 14.02
N GLN A 167 -28.65 15.06 13.95
CA GLN A 167 -29.56 14.12 14.58
C GLN A 167 -29.62 12.82 13.74
N LYS A 168 -30.10 11.72 14.32
CA LYS A 168 -30.07 10.39 13.67
C LYS A 168 -30.90 10.34 12.39
N GLU A 169 -31.95 11.14 12.35
CA GLU A 169 -32.89 11.30 11.24
C GLU A 169 -32.27 12.14 10.11
N ASP A 170 -31.20 12.89 10.43
CA ASP A 170 -30.55 13.88 9.57
C ASP A 170 -29.16 13.45 9.07
N VAL A 171 -28.64 12.27 9.42
CA VAL A 171 -27.32 11.84 8.93
C VAL A 171 -27.28 11.57 7.42
N ALA A 172 -28.41 11.18 6.80
CA ALA A 172 -28.42 10.68 5.43
C ALA A 172 -28.11 11.77 4.37
N ILE A 173 -27.14 11.49 3.50
CA ILE A 173 -26.81 12.27 2.30
C ILE A 173 -26.70 11.37 1.06
N ARG A 174 -26.66 11.99 -0.13
CA ARG A 174 -26.46 11.29 -1.41
C ARG A 174 -25.47 12.05 -2.28
N LEU A 175 -24.67 11.34 -3.07
CA LEU A 175 -23.57 11.89 -3.86
C LEU A 175 -23.63 11.42 -5.32
N GLN A 176 -23.56 12.37 -6.25
CA GLN A 176 -23.51 12.13 -7.70
C GLN A 176 -22.05 11.96 -8.16
N TYR A 177 -21.82 10.90 -8.93
CA TYR A 177 -20.58 10.64 -9.65
C TYR A 177 -20.69 11.13 -11.10
N PRO A 178 -19.57 11.30 -11.85
CA PRO A 178 -19.55 11.90 -13.20
C PRO A 178 -20.05 10.94 -14.31
N SER A 179 -21.24 10.40 -14.12
CA SER A 179 -21.94 9.48 -15.03
C SER A 179 -23.46 9.54 -14.80
N LEU A 180 -24.25 8.84 -15.63
CA LEU A 180 -25.71 8.72 -15.43
C LEU A 180 -26.10 7.68 -14.36
N GLN A 181 -25.12 7.09 -13.66
CA GLN A 181 -25.35 6.07 -12.64
C GLN A 181 -26.03 6.65 -11.36
N PRO A 182 -26.76 5.81 -10.60
CA PRO A 182 -27.45 6.24 -9.40
C PRO A 182 -26.49 6.79 -8.32
N ARG A 183 -26.95 7.79 -7.57
CA ARG A 183 -26.20 8.44 -6.49
C ARG A 183 -25.88 7.44 -5.37
N GLU A 184 -24.64 7.43 -4.88
CA GLU A 184 -24.23 6.67 -3.70
C GLU A 184 -24.91 7.24 -2.44
N LYS A 185 -25.23 6.35 -1.50
CA LYS A 185 -25.79 6.69 -0.18
C LYS A 185 -24.66 6.74 0.85
N TYR A 186 -24.60 7.82 1.62
CA TYR A 186 -23.70 7.97 2.76
C TYR A 186 -24.52 8.41 3.98
N GLU A 187 -24.02 8.12 5.18
CA GLU A 187 -24.45 8.77 6.42
C GLU A 187 -23.34 9.66 6.95
N LEU A 188 -23.68 10.84 7.45
CA LEU A 188 -22.78 11.76 8.16
C LEU A 188 -22.46 11.21 9.55
N VAL A 189 -21.64 10.17 9.56
CA VAL A 189 -21.14 9.48 10.74
C VAL A 189 -19.62 9.31 10.68
N TRP A 190 -19.02 9.10 11.85
CA TRP A 190 -17.62 8.76 12.01
C TRP A 190 -17.47 7.50 12.88
N GLY A 191 -16.48 6.68 12.57
CA GLY A 191 -16.00 5.60 13.42
C GLY A 191 -14.51 5.40 13.17
N LYS A 192 -13.77 4.90 14.16
CA LYS A 192 -12.40 4.46 13.92
C LYS A 192 -12.40 3.32 12.90
N ASP A 193 -11.44 3.33 11.99
CA ASP A 193 -11.25 2.31 10.95
C ASP A 193 -12.49 2.18 10.02
N LYS A 194 -13.14 3.32 9.73
CA LYS A 194 -14.34 3.44 8.87
C LYS A 194 -14.28 4.67 7.96
N ILE A 195 -15.01 4.59 6.84
CA ILE A 195 -15.14 5.64 5.82
C ILE A 195 -15.69 6.93 6.46
N ASP A 196 -14.90 8.01 6.50
CA ASP A 196 -15.40 9.34 6.82
C ASP A 196 -16.19 9.89 5.61
N ALA A 197 -17.51 10.00 5.79
CA ALA A 197 -18.41 10.45 4.73
C ALA A 197 -18.24 11.94 4.35
N VAL A 198 -17.74 12.77 5.26
CA VAL A 198 -17.52 14.20 5.05
C VAL A 198 -16.28 14.41 4.19
N GLU A 199 -15.17 13.75 4.55
CA GLU A 199 -13.94 13.82 3.77
C GLU A 199 -14.08 13.12 2.41
N ALA A 200 -14.66 11.91 2.38
CA ALA A 200 -14.85 11.17 1.13
C ALA A 200 -15.73 11.93 0.11
N SER A 201 -16.79 12.60 0.57
CA SER A 201 -17.62 13.41 -0.33
C SER A 201 -16.93 14.68 -0.81
N ILE A 202 -16.12 15.35 0.04
CA ILE A 202 -15.27 16.47 -0.40
C ILE A 202 -14.23 16.01 -1.43
N LYS A 203 -13.58 14.86 -1.21
CA LYS A 203 -12.63 14.24 -2.15
C LYS A 203 -13.29 13.96 -3.51
N VAL A 204 -14.46 13.31 -3.56
CA VAL A 204 -15.19 13.08 -4.84
C VAL A 204 -15.48 14.39 -5.56
N VAL A 205 -16.06 15.39 -4.88
CA VAL A 205 -16.39 16.68 -5.48
C VAL A 205 -15.15 17.38 -6.04
N ARG A 206 -14.01 17.27 -5.34
CA ARG A 206 -12.71 17.77 -5.79
C ARG A 206 -12.25 17.06 -7.07
N HIS A 207 -12.12 15.74 -7.04
CA HIS A 207 -11.65 14.96 -8.19
C HIS A 207 -12.50 15.20 -9.45
N VAL A 208 -13.83 15.29 -9.30
CA VAL A 208 -14.73 15.61 -10.42
C VAL A 208 -14.41 16.99 -11.01
N ALA A 209 -14.29 18.02 -10.17
CA ALA A 209 -14.04 19.39 -10.61
C ALA A 209 -12.61 19.61 -11.17
N GLU A 210 -11.63 18.86 -10.67
CA GLU A 210 -10.22 18.99 -11.08
C GLU A 210 -9.89 18.12 -12.32
N THR A 211 -10.57 16.98 -12.52
CA THR A 211 -10.25 16.02 -13.60
C THR A 211 -11.24 16.02 -14.78
N TYR A 212 -12.55 16.20 -14.55
CA TYR A 212 -13.58 16.00 -15.60
C TYR A 212 -14.07 17.31 -16.24
N LEU A 213 -13.68 18.47 -15.68
CA LEU A 213 -14.13 19.80 -16.09
C LEU A 213 -12.96 20.66 -16.58
N THR A 214 -13.18 21.46 -17.61
CA THR A 214 -12.25 22.52 -18.05
C THR A 214 -12.18 23.65 -17.03
N GLU A 215 -11.30 24.64 -17.25
CA GLU A 215 -11.10 25.74 -16.29
C GLU A 215 -12.39 26.54 -16.04
N GLU A 216 -13.14 26.84 -17.09
CA GLU A 216 -14.40 27.59 -17.07
C GLU A 216 -15.53 26.76 -16.43
N GLU A 217 -15.68 25.50 -16.85
CA GLU A 217 -16.68 24.57 -16.30
C GLU A 217 -16.45 24.27 -14.81
N ALA A 218 -15.19 24.30 -14.35
CA ALA A 218 -14.80 24.06 -12.97
C ALA A 218 -14.98 25.27 -12.04
N GLU A 219 -15.11 26.50 -12.55
CA GLU A 219 -15.16 27.71 -11.70
C GLU A 219 -16.26 27.65 -10.61
N PRO A 220 -17.52 27.24 -10.89
CA PRO A 220 -18.58 27.17 -9.88
C PRO A 220 -18.28 26.19 -8.73
N PHE A 221 -17.36 25.26 -8.94
CA PHE A 221 -16.96 24.25 -7.97
C PHE A 221 -15.71 24.69 -7.19
N THR A 222 -14.72 25.27 -7.87
CA THR A 222 -13.36 25.55 -7.36
C THR A 222 -13.13 26.99 -6.87
N ASN A 223 -14.00 27.95 -7.20
CA ASN A 223 -13.78 29.38 -6.91
C ASN A 223 -13.43 29.64 -5.42
N PRO A 224 -12.25 30.21 -5.08
CA PRO A 224 -11.79 30.37 -3.69
C PRO A 224 -12.70 31.19 -2.77
N ASN A 225 -13.55 32.05 -3.33
CA ASN A 225 -14.39 32.99 -2.58
C ASN A 225 -15.78 32.44 -2.26
N GLY A 226 -16.25 31.38 -2.93
CA GLY A 226 -17.60 30.86 -2.76
C GLY A 226 -17.96 29.55 -3.48
N GLY A 227 -17.00 28.91 -4.15
CA GLY A 227 -17.18 27.64 -4.84
C GLY A 227 -17.68 26.52 -3.92
N ILE A 228 -18.30 25.51 -4.52
CA ILE A 228 -18.89 24.38 -3.80
C ILE A 228 -17.88 23.70 -2.85
N ILE A 229 -16.67 23.41 -3.32
CA ILE A 229 -15.62 22.76 -2.52
C ILE A 229 -15.34 23.60 -1.26
N ARG A 230 -15.10 24.91 -1.46
CA ARG A 230 -14.83 25.88 -0.38
C ARG A 230 -15.96 25.96 0.64
N ARG A 231 -17.22 25.82 0.21
CA ARG A 231 -18.38 25.80 1.10
C ARG A 231 -18.49 24.49 1.89
N LEU A 232 -18.24 23.34 1.26
CA LEU A 232 -18.21 22.04 1.95
C LEU A 232 -17.11 22.02 3.03
N GLU A 233 -15.88 22.45 2.69
CA GLU A 233 -14.75 22.60 3.62
C GLU A 233 -15.04 23.56 4.80
N LYS A 234 -15.71 24.68 4.53
CA LYS A 234 -16.08 25.65 5.58
C LYS A 234 -17.14 25.07 6.50
N ALA A 235 -18.11 24.33 5.96
CA ALA A 235 -19.18 23.73 6.72
C ALA A 235 -18.69 22.55 7.58
N SER A 236 -17.81 21.69 7.05
CA SER A 236 -17.23 20.55 7.75
C SER A 236 -16.22 20.90 8.84
N ASN A 237 -15.67 22.12 8.82
CA ASN A 237 -14.68 22.56 9.79
C ASN A 237 -15.19 22.36 11.24
N ARG A 238 -14.37 21.70 12.08
CA ARG A 238 -14.70 21.35 13.48
C ARG A 238 -15.19 22.53 14.33
N ASN A 239 -14.82 23.76 13.99
CA ASN A 239 -15.21 24.98 14.69
C ASN A 239 -16.54 25.62 14.21
N ILE A 240 -17.12 25.13 13.11
CA ILE A 240 -18.33 25.71 12.46
C ILE A 240 -19.47 24.70 12.41
N GLN A 241 -19.21 23.48 11.89
CA GLN A 241 -20.16 22.36 11.84
C GLN A 241 -21.56 22.72 11.28
N ASP A 242 -21.60 23.36 10.11
CA ASP A 242 -22.84 23.76 9.44
C ASP A 242 -23.44 22.62 8.60
N LEU A 243 -24.19 21.73 9.25
CA LEU A 243 -24.91 20.63 8.60
C LEU A 243 -25.81 21.09 7.44
N MET A 244 -26.49 22.24 7.59
CA MET A 244 -27.47 22.71 6.62
C MET A 244 -26.79 23.33 5.40
N GLY A 245 -25.72 24.11 5.60
CA GLY A 245 -24.85 24.59 4.54
C GLY A 245 -24.16 23.47 3.78
N PHE A 246 -23.70 22.42 4.47
CA PHE A 246 -23.13 21.22 3.85
C PHE A 246 -24.16 20.51 2.96
N LYS A 247 -25.35 20.20 3.49
CA LYS A 247 -26.46 19.61 2.72
C LYS A 247 -26.97 20.50 1.58
N ALA A 248 -26.83 21.82 1.68
CA ALA A 248 -27.17 22.75 0.61
C ALA A 248 -26.12 22.72 -0.52
N ALA A 249 -24.84 22.89 -0.20
CA ALA A 249 -23.75 22.84 -1.18
C ALA A 249 -23.67 21.48 -1.90
N LEU A 250 -23.93 20.37 -1.18
CA LEU A 250 -23.94 19.03 -1.76
C LEU A 250 -25.15 18.81 -2.70
N ARG A 251 -26.32 19.40 -2.42
CA ARG A 251 -27.46 19.38 -3.37
C ARG A 251 -27.16 20.16 -4.63
N GLU A 252 -26.62 21.37 -4.49
CA GLU A 252 -26.21 22.22 -5.62
C GLU A 252 -25.16 21.53 -6.52
N TYR A 253 -24.17 20.85 -5.93
CA TYR A 253 -23.24 19.96 -6.65
C TYR A 253 -23.97 18.86 -7.43
N ASN A 254 -24.83 18.12 -6.74
CA ASN A 254 -25.57 16.99 -7.28
C ASN A 254 -26.53 17.37 -8.42
N GLU A 255 -26.94 18.64 -8.48
CA GLU A 255 -27.79 19.23 -9.51
C GLU A 255 -26.94 19.75 -10.68
N LYS A 256 -25.90 20.55 -10.42
CA LYS A 256 -24.98 21.07 -11.46
C LYS A 256 -24.22 19.97 -12.18
N LEU A 257 -23.67 18.98 -11.47
CA LEU A 257 -22.99 17.85 -12.10
C LEU A 257 -23.95 17.03 -12.97
N ARG A 258 -25.21 16.86 -12.53
CA ARG A 258 -26.19 16.15 -13.34
C ARG A 258 -26.47 16.87 -14.66
N ALA A 259 -26.66 18.18 -14.63
CA ALA A 259 -26.78 18.97 -15.86
C ALA A 259 -25.57 18.75 -16.78
N LEU A 260 -24.34 18.88 -16.27
CA LEU A 260 -23.10 18.67 -17.06
C LEU A 260 -22.95 17.23 -17.62
N VAL A 261 -23.51 16.22 -16.97
CA VAL A 261 -23.60 14.85 -17.51
C VAL A 261 -24.67 14.75 -18.60
N GLU A 262 -25.87 15.31 -18.36
CA GLU A 262 -27.02 15.26 -19.28
C GLU A 262 -26.80 16.12 -20.54
N ASP A 263 -26.08 17.24 -20.43
CA ASP A 263 -25.58 18.09 -21.52
C ASP A 263 -24.40 17.42 -22.30
N GLY A 264 -23.92 16.26 -21.84
CA GLY A 264 -22.83 15.51 -22.48
C GLY A 264 -21.43 16.09 -22.31
N VAL A 265 -21.26 17.15 -21.51
CA VAL A 265 -19.96 17.82 -21.26
C VAL A 265 -18.94 16.86 -20.69
N ILE A 266 -19.32 16.09 -19.67
CA ILE A 266 -18.46 15.10 -19.01
C ILE A 266 -17.97 14.03 -20.00
N ALA A 267 -18.87 13.50 -20.84
CA ALA A 267 -18.53 12.50 -21.85
C ALA A 267 -17.58 13.07 -22.93
N LYS A 268 -17.83 14.31 -23.37
CA LYS A 268 -17.01 15.05 -24.34
C LYS A 268 -15.63 15.41 -23.81
N ASN A 269 -15.46 15.61 -22.51
CA ASN A 269 -14.16 15.84 -21.88
C ASN A 269 -13.39 14.52 -21.72
N LEU A 270 -14.03 13.45 -21.25
CA LEU A 270 -13.43 12.11 -21.17
C LEU A 270 -12.94 11.57 -22.53
N ASP A 271 -13.61 11.89 -23.64
CA ASP A 271 -13.18 11.50 -24.99
C ASP A 271 -11.91 12.23 -25.47
N LYS A 272 -11.49 13.32 -24.82
CA LYS A 272 -10.22 14.03 -25.10
C LYS A 272 -9.07 13.53 -24.21
N MET A 273 -9.36 12.76 -23.17
CA MET A 273 -8.40 12.35 -22.16
C MET A 273 -7.84 10.96 -22.45
N HIS A 274 -6.52 10.86 -22.43
CA HIS A 274 -5.77 9.61 -22.67
C HIS A 274 -5.13 9.03 -21.41
N GLU A 275 -5.02 9.80 -20.32
CA GLU A 275 -4.47 9.37 -19.04
C GLU A 275 -5.37 9.80 -17.87
N LEU A 276 -5.33 9.05 -16.77
CA LEU A 276 -5.98 9.41 -15.51
C LEU A 276 -4.91 9.93 -14.54
N PRO A 277 -5.16 11.03 -13.80
CA PRO A 277 -4.23 11.47 -12.76
C PRO A 277 -4.03 10.37 -11.70
N GLN A 278 -2.77 10.08 -11.32
CA GLN A 278 -2.42 9.03 -10.35
C GLN A 278 -3.22 9.15 -9.04
N HIS A 279 -3.45 10.37 -8.56
CA HIS A 279 -4.23 10.62 -7.34
C HIS A 279 -5.72 10.25 -7.47
N LEU A 280 -6.31 10.29 -8.67
CA LEU A 280 -7.65 9.77 -8.93
C LEU A 280 -7.64 8.24 -9.05
N VAL A 281 -6.61 7.66 -9.68
CA VAL A 281 -6.45 6.19 -9.78
C VAL A 281 -6.38 5.59 -8.38
N ALA A 282 -5.51 6.11 -7.52
CA ALA A 282 -5.41 5.71 -6.11
C ALA A 282 -6.77 5.86 -5.40
N PHE A 283 -7.39 7.03 -5.44
CA PHE A 283 -8.68 7.26 -4.77
C PHE A 283 -9.81 6.31 -5.22
N ILE A 284 -9.86 5.92 -6.50
CA ILE A 284 -10.83 4.92 -6.97
C ILE A 284 -10.52 3.54 -6.38
N LEU A 285 -9.25 3.14 -6.30
CA LEU A 285 -8.82 1.86 -5.74
C LEU A 285 -9.00 1.81 -4.21
N ASP A 286 -8.66 2.90 -3.50
CA ASP A 286 -8.94 3.07 -2.08
C ASP A 286 -10.45 2.91 -1.79
N GLN A 287 -11.31 3.58 -2.57
CA GLN A 287 -12.77 3.42 -2.46
C GLN A 287 -13.24 1.96 -2.59
N ILE A 288 -12.60 1.20 -3.47
CA ILE A 288 -12.90 -0.22 -3.72
C ILE A 288 -12.40 -1.10 -2.56
N TYR A 289 -11.18 -0.86 -2.08
CA TYR A 289 -10.53 -1.59 -1.00
C TYR A 289 -11.27 -1.41 0.34
N ASP A 290 -11.62 -0.16 0.69
CA ASP A 290 -12.43 0.22 1.86
C ASP A 290 -13.72 -0.60 1.99
N ARG A 291 -14.33 -0.92 0.85
CA ARG A 291 -15.66 -1.55 0.74
C ARG A 291 -15.60 -3.07 0.67
N THR A 292 -14.42 -3.66 0.47
CA THR A 292 -14.25 -5.10 0.23
C THR A 292 -13.19 -5.71 1.12
N VAL A 293 -11.92 -5.37 0.90
CA VAL A 293 -10.76 -5.98 1.59
C VAL A 293 -10.60 -5.48 3.01
N ALA A 294 -10.68 -4.15 3.25
CA ALA A 294 -10.43 -3.54 4.56
C ALA A 294 -11.32 -4.14 5.66
N LEU A 295 -12.58 -4.43 5.34
CA LEU A 295 -13.60 -5.01 6.23
C LEU A 295 -13.27 -6.45 6.69
N LYS A 296 -12.31 -7.09 6.02
CA LYS A 296 -11.98 -8.52 6.13
C LYS A 296 -10.46 -8.75 6.21
N VAL A 297 -9.66 -7.72 6.47
CA VAL A 297 -8.19 -7.78 6.45
C VAL A 297 -7.60 -8.81 7.43
N GLU A 298 -8.30 -9.12 8.52
CA GLU A 298 -7.93 -10.22 9.44
C GLU A 298 -7.93 -11.62 8.79
N LEU A 299 -8.59 -11.81 7.64
CA LEU A 299 -8.51 -13.04 6.85
C LEU A 299 -7.16 -13.15 6.11
N LEU A 300 -6.43 -12.05 5.97
CA LEU A 300 -5.11 -11.91 5.36
C LEU A 300 -3.97 -11.82 6.40
N SER A 301 -4.24 -11.97 7.70
CA SER A 301 -3.19 -12.00 8.74
C SER A 301 -2.78 -13.41 9.17
N LYS A 302 -3.46 -14.46 8.67
CA LYS A 302 -3.28 -15.87 9.07
C LYS A 302 -2.09 -16.58 8.38
N TYR A 303 -1.12 -15.83 7.86
CA TYR A 303 0.02 -16.41 7.15
C TYR A 303 1.13 -16.85 8.12
N GLU A 304 1.66 -18.05 7.91
CA GLU A 304 2.78 -18.56 8.70
C GLU A 304 4.09 -17.91 8.25
N ASN A 305 4.71 -17.13 9.14
CA ASN A 305 5.99 -16.48 8.90
C ASN A 305 7.06 -17.50 8.50
N GLY A 306 7.64 -17.34 7.31
CA GLY A 306 8.62 -18.27 6.74
C GLY A 306 8.07 -19.19 5.64
N THR A 307 6.81 -19.05 5.25
CA THR A 307 6.22 -19.70 4.07
C THR A 307 6.23 -18.80 2.83
N ASP A 308 6.06 -19.38 1.63
CA ASP A 308 5.91 -18.61 0.38
C ASP A 308 4.67 -17.70 0.35
N TYR A 309 3.74 -17.85 1.30
CA TYR A 309 2.41 -17.24 1.27
C TYR A 309 2.30 -15.89 2.01
N VAL A 310 3.37 -15.38 2.62
CA VAL A 310 3.34 -14.16 3.43
C VAL A 310 2.89 -12.96 2.58
N TYR A 311 1.71 -12.43 2.91
CA TYR A 311 1.10 -11.29 2.23
C TYR A 311 1.83 -9.98 2.55
N GLY A 312 1.99 -9.15 1.52
CA GLY A 312 2.55 -7.81 1.60
C GLY A 312 2.23 -7.03 0.33
N GLU A 313 1.76 -5.80 0.48
CA GLU A 313 1.22 -5.01 -0.62
C GLU A 313 2.24 -4.02 -1.18
N LEU A 314 2.22 -3.85 -2.50
CA LEU A 314 2.92 -2.77 -3.19
C LEU A 314 1.92 -1.61 -3.33
N LEU A 315 2.30 -0.43 -2.87
CA LEU A 315 1.40 0.72 -2.77
C LEU A 315 1.31 1.48 -4.10
N HIS A 316 0.20 2.21 -4.32
CA HIS A 316 -0.11 2.84 -5.60
C HIS A 316 1.04 3.67 -6.24
N PRO A 317 1.82 4.48 -5.49
CA PRO A 317 2.96 5.21 -6.07
C PRO A 317 4.06 4.32 -6.62
N PHE A 318 4.30 3.15 -6.01
CA PHE A 318 5.29 2.18 -6.50
C PHE A 318 4.85 1.57 -7.82
N ILE A 319 3.57 1.18 -7.90
CA ILE A 319 3.00 0.61 -9.13
C ILE A 319 2.97 1.64 -10.26
N SER A 320 2.60 2.90 -10.00
CA SER A 320 2.66 3.97 -11.01
C SER A 320 4.10 4.19 -11.52
N LYS A 321 5.10 4.24 -10.61
CA LYS A 321 6.52 4.34 -11.00
C LYS A 321 6.97 3.19 -11.90
N ILE A 322 6.61 1.95 -11.53
CA ILE A 322 6.95 0.76 -12.32
C ILE A 322 6.23 0.80 -13.69
N LEU A 323 4.91 0.90 -13.71
CA LEU A 323 4.09 0.69 -14.91
C LEU A 323 4.12 1.89 -15.88
N VAL A 324 4.08 3.12 -15.36
CA VAL A 324 4.04 4.35 -16.17
C VAL A 324 5.45 4.85 -16.50
N GLU A 325 6.32 5.04 -15.50
CA GLU A 325 7.57 5.78 -15.70
C GLU A 325 8.70 4.91 -16.29
N GLN A 326 8.92 3.72 -15.71
CA GLN A 326 10.05 2.84 -16.03
C GLN A 326 9.75 1.80 -17.10
N THR A 327 8.65 1.04 -16.95
CA THR A 327 8.29 0.03 -17.95
C THR A 327 7.65 0.68 -19.18
N ARG A 328 6.88 1.77 -18.99
CA ARG A 328 6.17 2.56 -20.00
C ARG A 328 5.12 1.75 -20.75
N MET A 329 4.21 1.13 -20.00
CA MET A 329 3.14 0.32 -20.56
C MET A 329 2.11 1.17 -21.33
N THR A 330 1.50 0.56 -22.34
CA THR A 330 0.36 1.09 -23.11
C THR A 330 -0.88 0.22 -22.93
N SER A 331 -2.05 0.75 -23.30
CA SER A 331 -3.32 0.02 -23.26
C SER A 331 -3.40 -1.16 -24.24
N GLY A 332 -2.48 -1.23 -25.23
CA GLY A 332 -2.35 -2.34 -26.16
C GLY A 332 -1.53 -3.53 -25.66
N GLN A 333 -0.91 -3.42 -24.47
CA GLN A 333 0.01 -4.42 -23.92
C GLN A 333 -0.65 -5.32 -22.86
N VAL A 334 0.07 -6.37 -22.44
CA VAL A 334 -0.38 -7.35 -21.44
C VAL A 334 0.45 -7.29 -20.17
N PHE A 335 -0.22 -7.14 -19.02
CA PHE A 335 0.36 -7.21 -17.68
C PHE A 335 -0.01 -8.54 -17.00
N VAL A 336 0.93 -9.15 -16.26
CA VAL A 336 0.69 -10.38 -15.47
C VAL A 336 1.31 -10.25 -14.08
N ASP A 337 0.57 -10.61 -13.03
CA ASP A 337 0.99 -10.60 -11.63
C ASP A 337 0.95 -12.01 -11.03
N LEU A 338 2.08 -12.51 -10.51
CA LEU A 338 2.24 -13.88 -10.03
C LEU A 338 2.36 -13.91 -8.50
N GLY A 339 1.29 -14.38 -7.84
CA GLY A 339 1.07 -14.17 -6.40
C GLY A 339 0.33 -12.86 -6.13
N SER A 340 -0.75 -12.62 -6.88
CA SER A 340 -1.43 -11.31 -6.95
C SER A 340 -2.25 -10.93 -5.70
N GLY A 341 -2.35 -11.82 -4.70
CA GLY A 341 -3.12 -11.57 -3.49
C GLY A 341 -4.58 -11.23 -3.79
N VAL A 342 -5.07 -10.10 -3.26
CA VAL A 342 -6.42 -9.59 -3.52
C VAL A 342 -6.57 -8.86 -4.88
N GLY A 343 -5.51 -8.82 -5.69
CA GLY A 343 -5.54 -8.29 -7.05
C GLY A 343 -5.26 -6.79 -7.21
N ASN A 344 -4.87 -6.07 -6.16
CA ASN A 344 -4.69 -4.60 -6.17
C ASN A 344 -3.91 -4.07 -7.39
N VAL A 345 -2.77 -4.70 -7.71
CA VAL A 345 -1.90 -4.27 -8.83
C VAL A 345 -2.56 -4.55 -10.19
N VAL A 346 -3.24 -5.69 -10.33
CA VAL A 346 -3.98 -6.08 -11.54
C VAL A 346 -5.09 -5.08 -11.84
N LEU A 347 -5.82 -4.65 -10.80
CA LEU A 347 -6.84 -3.62 -10.89
C LEU A 347 -6.24 -2.24 -11.24
N GLN A 348 -5.11 -1.86 -10.62
CA GLN A 348 -4.41 -0.63 -10.95
C GLN A 348 -3.93 -0.59 -12.41
N ALA A 349 -3.29 -1.66 -12.89
CA ALA A 349 -2.82 -1.78 -14.27
C ALA A 349 -3.99 -1.60 -15.28
N ALA A 350 -5.14 -2.23 -15.03
CA ALA A 350 -6.33 -2.04 -15.85
C ALA A 350 -6.94 -0.62 -15.74
N LEU A 351 -6.88 0.03 -14.58
CA LEU A 351 -7.47 1.36 -14.41
C LEU A 351 -6.58 2.47 -15.00
N GLU A 352 -5.31 2.48 -14.63
CA GLU A 352 -4.30 3.49 -14.98
C GLU A 352 -3.91 3.35 -16.46
N ILE A 353 -3.26 2.24 -16.82
CA ILE A 353 -2.74 1.97 -18.16
C ILE A 353 -3.86 1.62 -19.14
N GLY A 354 -4.91 0.92 -18.67
CA GLY A 354 -5.94 0.37 -19.55
C GLY A 354 -5.51 -0.90 -20.31
N CYS A 355 -4.38 -1.50 -19.92
CA CYS A 355 -3.86 -2.72 -20.51
C CYS A 355 -4.75 -3.95 -20.21
N GLU A 356 -4.50 -5.06 -20.89
CA GLU A 356 -5.05 -6.34 -20.45
C GLU A 356 -4.22 -6.89 -19.29
N SER A 357 -4.86 -7.06 -18.13
CA SER A 357 -4.20 -7.43 -16.86
C SER A 357 -4.66 -8.79 -16.36
N TRP A 358 -3.71 -9.58 -15.88
CA TRP A 358 -3.92 -10.92 -15.33
C TRP A 358 -3.28 -11.02 -13.94
N GLY A 359 -3.96 -11.64 -12.98
CA GLY A 359 -3.40 -12.04 -11.69
C GLY A 359 -3.62 -13.52 -11.44
N CYS A 360 -2.65 -14.18 -10.79
CA CYS A 360 -2.82 -15.53 -10.28
C CYS A 360 -2.55 -15.58 -8.77
N GLU A 361 -3.49 -16.13 -8.02
CA GLU A 361 -3.38 -16.34 -6.58
C GLU A 361 -3.87 -17.75 -6.20
N MET A 362 -3.22 -18.41 -5.23
CA MET A 362 -3.58 -19.75 -4.76
C MET A 362 -4.34 -19.72 -3.43
N MET A 363 -4.16 -18.67 -2.62
CA MET A 363 -4.71 -18.58 -1.28
C MET A 363 -6.20 -18.23 -1.29
N GLU A 364 -7.04 -19.14 -0.77
CA GLU A 364 -8.50 -19.07 -0.86
C GLU A 364 -9.10 -17.75 -0.34
N ASN A 365 -8.66 -17.26 0.83
CA ASN A 365 -9.13 -15.98 1.37
C ASN A 365 -8.82 -14.81 0.44
N ALA A 366 -7.59 -14.75 -0.08
CA ALA A 366 -7.16 -13.69 -0.98
C ALA A 366 -7.93 -13.73 -2.31
N CYS A 367 -8.16 -14.93 -2.86
CA CYS A 367 -8.97 -15.13 -4.07
C CYS A 367 -10.44 -14.71 -3.85
N ASN A 368 -11.04 -15.10 -2.72
CA ASN A 368 -12.42 -14.72 -2.37
C ASN A 368 -12.56 -13.18 -2.29
N LEU A 369 -11.58 -12.51 -1.67
CA LEU A 369 -11.54 -11.05 -1.59
C LEU A 369 -11.25 -10.41 -2.96
N ALA A 370 -10.40 -10.99 -3.80
CA ALA A 370 -10.15 -10.52 -5.16
C ALA A 370 -11.41 -10.58 -6.04
N GLU A 371 -12.20 -11.65 -5.90
CA GLU A 371 -13.48 -11.80 -6.59
C GLU A 371 -14.57 -10.83 -6.10
N GLU A 372 -14.55 -10.42 -4.83
CA GLU A 372 -15.40 -9.33 -4.32
C GLU A 372 -14.89 -7.97 -4.84
N GLN A 373 -13.57 -7.73 -4.72
CA GLN A 373 -12.93 -6.49 -5.10
C GLN A 373 -13.10 -6.19 -6.60
N LYS A 374 -13.02 -7.21 -7.48
CA LYS A 374 -13.30 -7.04 -8.91
C LYS A 374 -14.75 -6.60 -9.19
N LYS A 375 -15.74 -7.10 -8.44
CA LYS A 375 -17.16 -6.75 -8.64
C LYS A 375 -17.41 -5.28 -8.28
N GLU A 376 -16.85 -4.82 -7.17
CA GLU A 376 -16.90 -3.40 -6.79
C GLU A 376 -16.08 -2.54 -7.76
N PHE A 377 -14.92 -3.02 -8.26
CA PHE A 377 -14.13 -2.33 -9.29
C PHE A 377 -14.89 -2.11 -10.59
N ASP A 378 -15.53 -3.14 -11.15
CA ASP A 378 -16.30 -3.04 -12.40
C ASP A 378 -17.44 -2.00 -12.24
N ALA A 379 -18.07 -1.94 -11.05
CA ALA A 379 -19.15 -1.01 -10.74
C ALA A 379 -18.68 0.42 -10.40
N ARG A 380 -17.53 0.56 -9.72
CA ARG A 380 -16.89 1.86 -9.43
C ARG A 380 -16.38 2.52 -10.71
N CYS A 381 -15.81 1.75 -11.63
CA CYS A 381 -15.48 2.23 -12.97
C CYS A 381 -16.70 2.82 -13.68
N MET A 382 -17.84 2.13 -13.62
CA MET A 382 -19.11 2.63 -14.16
C MET A 382 -19.62 3.90 -13.46
N LEU A 383 -19.54 3.99 -12.13
CA LEU A 383 -19.86 5.22 -11.38
C LEU A 383 -19.02 6.41 -11.87
N TRP A 384 -17.70 6.22 -11.98
CA TRP A 384 -16.77 7.25 -12.44
C TRP A 384 -16.82 7.52 -13.96
N GLY A 385 -17.64 6.79 -14.73
CA GLY A 385 -17.69 6.94 -16.19
C GLY A 385 -16.44 6.41 -16.93
N VAL A 386 -15.54 5.74 -16.20
CA VAL A 386 -14.23 5.28 -16.67
C VAL A 386 -14.31 3.85 -17.19
N ARG A 387 -13.61 3.58 -18.29
CA ARG A 387 -13.46 2.27 -18.91
C ARG A 387 -12.09 1.69 -18.54
N PRO A 388 -12.01 0.68 -17.67
CA PRO A 388 -10.76 -0.02 -17.41
C PRO A 388 -10.34 -0.85 -18.63
N GLY A 389 -9.11 -1.35 -18.60
CA GLY A 389 -8.68 -2.49 -19.40
C GLY A 389 -9.37 -3.79 -18.96
N LYS A 390 -9.00 -4.91 -19.57
CA LYS A 390 -9.55 -6.22 -19.16
C LYS A 390 -8.87 -6.68 -17.88
N VAL A 391 -9.65 -7.12 -16.89
CA VAL A 391 -9.17 -7.72 -15.64
C VAL A 391 -9.49 -9.20 -15.63
N HIS A 392 -8.45 -10.03 -15.48
CA HIS A 392 -8.53 -11.46 -15.29
C HIS A 392 -7.88 -11.84 -13.95
N LEU A 393 -8.57 -12.62 -13.13
CA LEU A 393 -8.10 -13.06 -11.82
C LEU A 393 -8.31 -14.56 -11.71
N GLU A 394 -7.20 -15.30 -11.63
CA GLU A 394 -7.13 -16.74 -11.76
C GLU A 394 -6.80 -17.38 -10.41
N ARG A 395 -7.58 -18.41 -10.02
CA ARG A 395 -7.38 -19.15 -8.78
C ARG A 395 -6.52 -20.39 -9.02
N GLY A 396 -5.34 -20.46 -8.42
CA GLY A 396 -4.50 -21.66 -8.38
C GLY A 396 -2.99 -21.42 -8.33
N ASP A 397 -2.24 -22.52 -8.40
CA ASP A 397 -0.79 -22.52 -8.53
C ASP A 397 -0.39 -21.99 -9.92
N PHE A 398 0.28 -20.82 -9.96
CA PHE A 398 0.65 -20.17 -11.23
C PHE A 398 1.59 -21.00 -12.11
N ARG A 399 2.27 -22.02 -11.57
CA ARG A 399 3.12 -22.98 -12.33
C ARG A 399 2.30 -24.04 -13.08
N LYS A 400 0.97 -24.02 -12.92
CA LYS A 400 0.03 -25.03 -13.44
C LYS A 400 -1.23 -24.41 -14.06
N ASN A 401 -1.52 -23.13 -13.81
CA ASN A 401 -2.69 -22.47 -14.38
C ASN A 401 -2.46 -22.18 -15.88
N LEU A 402 -3.14 -22.94 -16.74
CA LEU A 402 -3.00 -22.84 -18.20
C LEU A 402 -3.39 -21.44 -18.75
N PRO A 403 -4.51 -20.80 -18.34
CA PRO A 403 -4.79 -19.40 -18.72
C PRO A 403 -3.63 -18.43 -18.47
N ILE A 404 -2.96 -18.53 -17.31
CA ILE A 404 -1.80 -17.70 -16.97
C ILE A 404 -0.59 -18.04 -17.82
N HIS A 405 -0.34 -19.32 -18.14
CA HIS A 405 0.73 -19.71 -19.07
C HIS A 405 0.48 -19.13 -20.48
N GLU A 406 -0.77 -19.08 -20.97
CA GLU A 406 -1.11 -18.41 -22.24
C GLU A 406 -1.10 -16.88 -22.17
N ALA A 407 -1.24 -16.29 -20.97
CA ALA A 407 -1.02 -14.86 -20.75
C ALA A 407 0.49 -14.51 -20.75
N LEU A 408 1.32 -15.32 -20.11
CA LEU A 408 2.78 -15.09 -20.00
C LEU A 408 3.48 -15.06 -21.37
N LYS A 409 3.16 -15.99 -22.29
CA LYS A 409 3.75 -16.02 -23.66
C LYS A 409 3.65 -14.71 -24.44
N ARG A 410 2.67 -13.86 -24.09
CA ARG A 410 2.38 -12.57 -24.73
C ARG A 410 2.58 -11.36 -23.81
N ALA A 411 2.93 -11.58 -22.54
CA ALA A 411 3.15 -10.54 -21.54
C ALA A 411 4.21 -9.52 -21.99
N ASP A 412 4.00 -8.26 -21.64
CA ASP A 412 4.95 -7.16 -21.81
C ASP A 412 5.66 -6.82 -20.50
N VAL A 413 4.90 -6.91 -19.40
CA VAL A 413 5.40 -6.74 -18.03
C VAL A 413 4.83 -7.85 -17.16
N VAL A 414 5.72 -8.52 -16.42
CA VAL A 414 5.38 -9.51 -15.39
C VAL A 414 5.83 -8.97 -14.04
N LEU A 415 4.96 -8.96 -13.04
CA LEU A 415 5.29 -8.67 -11.65
C LEU A 415 5.37 -9.98 -10.84
N VAL A 416 6.34 -10.05 -9.93
CA VAL A 416 6.43 -11.09 -8.91
C VAL A 416 6.92 -10.51 -7.59
N ASN A 417 6.06 -10.45 -6.56
CA ASN A 417 6.49 -10.07 -5.20
C ASN A 417 7.24 -11.22 -4.49
N ASN A 418 8.39 -11.64 -5.04
CA ASN A 418 9.18 -12.75 -4.54
C ASN A 418 9.93 -12.48 -3.21
N LYS A 419 9.52 -11.46 -2.42
CA LYS A 419 10.18 -11.05 -1.17
C LYS A 419 10.17 -12.16 -0.12
N ALA A 420 9.07 -12.90 0.01
CA ALA A 420 8.95 -14.06 0.89
C ALA A 420 9.38 -15.39 0.24
N PHE A 421 9.35 -15.48 -1.09
CA PHE A 421 9.47 -16.76 -1.81
C PHE A 421 10.79 -17.51 -1.57
N THR A 422 10.68 -18.83 -1.49
CA THR A 422 11.74 -19.84 -1.37
C THR A 422 12.58 -19.99 -2.64
N SER A 423 13.80 -20.55 -2.53
CA SER A 423 14.67 -20.76 -3.70
C SER A 423 13.99 -21.60 -4.77
N GLN A 424 13.37 -22.73 -4.39
CA GLN A 424 12.70 -23.64 -5.32
C GLN A 424 11.59 -22.94 -6.13
N LEU A 425 10.82 -22.04 -5.51
CA LEU A 425 9.78 -21.30 -6.23
C LEU A 425 10.37 -20.27 -7.19
N ASN A 426 11.51 -19.65 -6.85
CA ASN A 426 12.27 -18.79 -7.77
C ASN A 426 12.91 -19.61 -8.91
N ASP A 427 13.41 -20.81 -8.65
CA ASP A 427 13.96 -21.72 -9.68
C ASP A 427 12.86 -22.20 -10.65
N ASP A 428 11.64 -22.42 -10.15
CA ASP A 428 10.47 -22.73 -10.98
C ASP A 428 10.06 -21.53 -11.84
N LEU A 429 10.05 -20.31 -11.28
CA LEU A 429 9.78 -19.06 -12.00
C LEU A 429 10.80 -18.79 -13.11
N VAL A 430 12.10 -19.00 -12.87
CA VAL A 430 13.14 -18.86 -13.91
C VAL A 430 12.91 -19.80 -15.09
N ARG A 431 12.34 -21.00 -14.86
CA ARG A 431 11.92 -21.90 -15.95
C ARG A 431 10.69 -21.37 -16.69
N MET A 432 9.70 -20.80 -15.99
CA MET A 432 8.54 -20.15 -16.63
C MET A 432 8.96 -18.93 -17.49
N PHE A 433 10.01 -18.20 -17.09
CA PHE A 433 10.52 -17.06 -17.84
C PHE A 433 11.20 -17.42 -19.18
N LEU A 434 11.44 -18.72 -19.44
CA LEU A 434 11.87 -19.19 -20.75
C LEU A 434 10.80 -18.94 -21.83
N ASP A 435 9.51 -19.05 -21.50
CA ASP A 435 8.38 -18.90 -22.43
C ASP A 435 7.98 -17.43 -22.69
N LEU A 436 8.61 -16.46 -22.00
CA LEU A 436 8.37 -15.04 -22.22
C LEU A 436 8.97 -14.55 -23.54
N LYS A 437 8.27 -13.63 -24.20
CA LYS A 437 8.75 -12.95 -25.41
C LYS A 437 9.99 -12.07 -25.11
N SER A 438 10.90 -11.98 -26.08
CA SER A 438 12.01 -11.01 -26.03
C SER A 438 11.47 -9.58 -25.85
N GLY A 439 12.15 -8.79 -25.02
CA GLY A 439 11.72 -7.45 -24.61
C GLY A 439 10.72 -7.40 -23.45
N CYS A 440 10.16 -8.54 -23.00
CA CYS A 440 9.31 -8.57 -21.80
C CYS A 440 10.12 -8.15 -20.57
N LYS A 441 9.56 -7.26 -19.74
CA LYS A 441 10.16 -6.81 -18.47
C LYS A 441 9.58 -7.63 -17.31
N ILE A 442 10.43 -8.08 -16.39
CA ILE A 442 10.04 -8.81 -15.18
C ILE A 442 10.45 -7.97 -13.98
N VAL A 443 9.51 -7.70 -13.08
CA VAL A 443 9.70 -6.82 -11.92
C VAL A 443 9.64 -7.65 -10.65
N SER A 444 10.67 -7.56 -9.79
CA SER A 444 10.77 -8.40 -8.58
C SER A 444 11.50 -7.73 -7.41
N LEU A 445 11.25 -8.19 -6.18
CA LEU A 445 11.90 -7.64 -4.96
C LEU A 445 13.13 -8.43 -4.50
N LYS A 446 13.52 -9.45 -5.27
CA LYS A 446 14.83 -10.13 -5.28
C LYS A 446 15.22 -10.42 -6.73
N SER A 447 16.50 -10.30 -7.05
CA SER A 447 17.06 -10.70 -8.36
C SER A 447 16.82 -12.20 -8.62
N PHE A 448 16.47 -12.54 -9.86
CA PHE A 448 16.44 -13.91 -10.38
C PHE A 448 17.79 -14.37 -10.96
N VAL A 449 18.79 -13.48 -10.95
CA VAL A 449 20.16 -13.73 -11.44
C VAL A 449 21.12 -13.70 -10.25
N ALA A 450 22.01 -14.68 -10.17
CA ALA A 450 23.01 -14.77 -9.10
C ALA A 450 24.02 -13.61 -9.17
N GLU A 451 24.49 -13.15 -8.01
CA GLU A 451 25.54 -12.14 -7.97
C GLU A 451 26.83 -12.63 -8.67
N LYS A 452 27.43 -11.75 -9.48
CA LYS A 452 28.68 -11.99 -10.24
C LYS A 452 29.90 -12.25 -9.33
N SER A 453 29.75 -12.12 -8.02
CA SER A 453 30.72 -12.49 -6.98
C SER A 453 30.88 -14.00 -6.83
N ASN A 454 29.81 -14.78 -7.05
CA ASN A 454 29.81 -16.24 -6.89
C ASN A 454 30.24 -16.98 -8.17
N ASN A 455 31.56 -17.06 -8.37
CA ASN A 455 32.25 -17.75 -9.47
C ASN A 455 31.95 -19.26 -9.65
N HIS A 456 30.98 -19.82 -8.94
CA HIS A 456 30.54 -21.22 -9.07
C HIS A 456 29.26 -21.39 -9.91
N ASN A 457 28.48 -20.33 -10.14
CA ASN A 457 27.21 -20.39 -10.87
C ASN A 457 27.36 -20.15 -12.38
N ILE A 458 28.33 -20.81 -13.02
CA ILE A 458 28.63 -20.67 -14.47
C ILE A 458 27.44 -21.07 -15.36
N ASN A 459 26.50 -21.88 -14.85
CA ASN A 459 25.31 -22.36 -15.56
C ASN A 459 24.00 -21.67 -15.09
N ASP A 460 24.05 -20.44 -14.55
CA ASP A 460 22.84 -19.70 -14.19
C ASP A 460 22.01 -19.34 -15.45
N VAL A 461 20.87 -20.02 -15.58
CA VAL A 461 19.89 -19.82 -16.68
C VAL A 461 19.35 -18.39 -16.67
N GLY A 462 19.12 -17.80 -15.49
CA GLY A 462 18.69 -16.42 -15.34
C GLY A 462 19.72 -15.46 -15.96
N SER A 463 21.00 -15.60 -15.61
CA SER A 463 22.08 -14.78 -16.18
C SER A 463 22.15 -14.84 -17.70
N THR A 464 21.79 -16.00 -18.28
CA THR A 464 21.77 -16.22 -19.72
C THR A 464 20.60 -15.47 -20.37
N ILE A 465 19.38 -15.63 -19.86
CA ILE A 465 18.16 -15.13 -20.53
C ILE A 465 17.73 -13.71 -20.13
N LEU A 466 18.24 -13.17 -19.01
CA LEU A 466 17.85 -11.87 -18.46
C LEU A 466 18.99 -10.84 -18.53
N GLU A 467 18.64 -9.59 -18.80
CA GLU A 467 19.44 -8.40 -18.51
C GLU A 467 18.79 -7.66 -17.33
N VAL A 468 19.53 -7.43 -16.24
CA VAL A 468 18.96 -6.98 -14.96
C VAL A 468 19.44 -5.57 -14.60
N GLU A 469 18.49 -4.67 -14.40
CA GLU A 469 18.66 -3.36 -13.76
C GLU A 469 18.25 -3.47 -12.28
N GLU A 470 19.08 -2.98 -11.35
CA GLU A 470 18.70 -2.78 -9.95
C GLU A 470 18.20 -1.35 -9.74
N CYS A 471 17.06 -1.21 -9.09
CA CYS A 471 16.39 0.05 -8.81
C CYS A 471 16.05 0.17 -7.31
N THR A 472 15.78 1.38 -6.84
CA THR A 472 15.42 1.65 -5.43
C THR A 472 14.09 2.39 -5.26
N TYR A 473 13.39 2.08 -4.17
CA TYR A 473 12.14 2.70 -3.73
C TYR A 473 12.35 3.37 -2.36
N PRO A 474 11.69 4.52 -2.08
CA PRO A 474 11.72 5.19 -0.78
C PRO A 474 10.70 4.60 0.20
N GLU A 475 10.52 5.22 1.37
CA GLU A 475 9.37 4.94 2.26
C GLU A 475 8.01 5.19 1.55
N GLY A 476 6.93 4.62 2.08
CA GLY A 476 5.57 4.79 1.53
C GLY A 476 5.28 4.00 0.24
N TYR A 477 6.16 3.08 -0.16
CA TYR A 477 6.02 2.28 -1.40
C TYR A 477 5.56 0.83 -1.15
N VAL A 478 5.66 0.31 0.08
CA VAL A 478 5.28 -1.06 0.46
C VAL A 478 4.62 -1.08 1.83
N SER A 479 3.64 -1.96 2.08
CA SER A 479 2.83 -1.91 3.31
C SER A 479 3.48 -2.48 4.58
N TRP A 480 4.62 -3.19 4.47
CA TRP A 480 5.25 -3.89 5.59
C TRP A 480 6.47 -3.18 6.20
N THR A 481 6.90 -2.03 5.66
CA THR A 481 8.03 -1.27 6.24
C THR A 481 8.07 0.19 5.78
N ASN A 482 8.27 1.11 6.73
CA ASN A 482 8.49 2.54 6.47
C ASN A 482 9.96 2.82 6.11
N ALA A 483 10.57 1.95 5.31
CA ALA A 483 11.96 2.06 4.89
C ALA A 483 12.09 1.77 3.39
N GLY A 484 12.98 2.49 2.72
CA GLY A 484 13.32 2.21 1.34
C GLY A 484 14.00 0.86 1.14
N GLY A 485 13.97 0.36 -0.09
CA GLY A 485 14.57 -0.92 -0.46
C GLY A 485 14.91 -1.01 -1.95
N SER A 486 15.46 -2.14 -2.38
CA SER A 486 15.71 -2.42 -3.79
C SER A 486 14.71 -3.39 -4.40
N TYR A 487 14.59 -3.26 -5.72
CA TYR A 487 13.82 -4.11 -6.64
C TYR A 487 14.57 -4.18 -7.97
N PHE A 488 14.18 -5.10 -8.83
CA PHE A 488 14.90 -5.44 -10.03
C PHE A 488 13.96 -5.40 -11.23
N ILE A 489 14.41 -4.79 -12.34
CA ILE A 489 13.75 -4.85 -13.63
C ILE A 489 14.61 -5.72 -14.54
N SER A 490 14.15 -6.93 -14.82
CA SER A 490 14.86 -7.92 -15.64
C SER A 490 14.21 -7.97 -17.03
N THR A 491 14.92 -7.51 -18.06
CA THR A 491 14.46 -7.59 -19.45
C THR A 491 14.84 -8.93 -20.05
N ARG A 492 13.86 -9.62 -20.66
CA ARG A 492 14.07 -10.87 -21.39
C ARG A 492 14.82 -10.58 -22.70
N LYS A 493 15.98 -11.20 -22.88
CA LYS A 493 16.73 -11.20 -24.15
C LYS A 493 15.99 -12.04 -25.19
#